data_AF-A0A2N2M4S6-F1
#
_entry.id   AF-A0A2N2M4S6-F1
#
_cell.length_a   1.000
_cell.length_b   1.000
_cell.length_c   1.000
_cell.angle_alpha   90.00
_cell.angle_beta   90.00
_cell.angle_gamma   90.00
#
_symmetry.space_group_name_H-M   'P 1'
#
loop_
_entity.id
_entity.type
_entity.pdbx_description
1 polymer ?
#
loop_
_entity_poly.entity_id
_entity_poly.type
_entity_poly.pdbx_seq_one_letter_code
_entity_poly.pdbx_strand_id
1 'polypeptide(L)' 'MTIISTHRGQSLTDGCFYGERGMFRVAPPLELKKPEAIFRHKVFKMLMKKGKITKELIAMLSSWRQPDFTER' A
#
# COMPACT_ATOMS: atom_id res chain seq x y z
N MET A 1 -0.68 11.97 15.50
CA MET A 1 0.17 11.22 14.55
C MET A 1 0.11 11.96 13.22
N THR A 2 1.15 12.71 12.89
CA THR A 2 1.21 13.47 11.63
C THR A 2 2.18 12.72 10.72
N ILE A 3 1.66 12.11 9.67
CA ILE A 3 2.47 11.50 8.61
C ILE A 3 2.90 12.65 7.70
N ILE A 4 4.21 12.92 7.64
CA ILE A 4 4.74 13.96 6.74
C ILE A 4 5.43 13.24 5.58
N SER A 5 4.89 13.41 4.37
CA SER A 5 5.60 13.02 3.15
C SER A 5 6.44 14.22 2.71
N THR A 6 7.76 14.15 2.93
CA THR A 6 8.70 15.20 2.51
C THR A 6 9.08 15.02 1.04
N HIS A 7 8.60 15.91 0.16
CA HIS A 7 8.99 15.94 -1.24
C HIS A 7 10.17 16.89 -1.48
N ARG A 8 11.40 16.38 -1.38
CA ARG A 8 12.58 16.95 -2.04
C ARG A 8 13.51 15.82 -2.48
N GLY A 9 13.42 15.44 -3.75
CA GLY A 9 14.39 14.55 -4.42
C GLY A 9 14.37 13.09 -3.95
N GLN A 10 13.49 12.28 -4.53
CA GLN A 10 13.65 10.83 -4.69
C GLN A 10 14.02 9.98 -3.44
N SER A 11 13.24 10.10 -2.37
CA SER A 11 12.91 8.95 -1.50
C SER A 11 11.68 9.27 -0.65
N LEU A 12 10.56 8.58 -0.89
CA LEU A 12 9.38 8.64 -0.03
C LEU A 12 9.68 7.82 1.22
N THR A 13 10.22 8.48 2.25
CA THR A 13 10.44 7.83 3.55
C THR A 13 9.23 8.10 4.44
N ASP A 14 8.37 7.10 4.58
CA ASP A 14 7.31 7.13 5.58
C ASP A 14 7.96 7.24 6.97
N GLY A 15 7.52 8.17 7.80
CA GLY A 15 8.05 8.38 9.14
C GLY A 15 7.04 9.05 10.07
N CYS A 16 7.29 8.97 11.37
CA CYS A 16 6.41 9.52 12.40
C CYS A 16 7.22 10.23 13.49
N PHE A 17 6.66 11.33 14.01
CA PHE A 17 7.18 12.04 15.18
C PHE A 17 6.76 11.32 16.47
N TYR A 18 7.71 11.09 17.36
CA TYR A 18 7.47 10.47 18.67
C TYR A 18 8.03 11.33 19.82
N GLY A 19 7.32 11.28 20.95
CA GLY A 19 7.69 11.95 22.19
C GLY A 19 7.38 13.45 22.20
N GLU A 20 7.32 14.04 23.39
CA GLU A 20 7.03 15.47 23.60
C GLU A 20 8.07 16.41 22.94
N ARG A 21 9.25 15.89 22.60
CA ARG A 21 10.34 16.64 21.96
C ARG A 21 10.38 16.54 20.43
N GLY A 22 9.40 15.87 19.81
CA GLY A 22 9.25 15.86 18.35
C GLY A 22 10.38 15.15 17.61
N MET A 23 10.81 13.96 18.06
CA MET A 23 11.85 13.20 17.35
C MET A 23 11.24 12.49 16.13
N PHE A 24 11.67 12.84 14.93
CA PHE A 24 11.26 12.15 13.70
C PHE A 24 11.95 10.79 13.59
N ARG A 25 11.16 9.73 13.38
CA ARG A 25 11.66 8.39 13.07
C ARG A 25 11.15 7.93 11.72
N VAL A 26 12.07 7.54 10.85
CA VAL A 26 11.74 6.84 9.61
C VAL A 26 11.17 5.47 9.97
N ALA A 27 10.05 5.11 9.36
CA ALA A 27 9.46 3.79 9.52
C ALA A 27 10.44 2.75 8.98
N PRO A 28 10.65 1.63 9.69
CA PRO A 28 11.46 0.55 9.16
C PRO A 28 10.87 0.06 7.83
N PRO A 29 11.71 -0.42 6.88
CA PRO A 29 11.23 -0.94 5.61
C PRO A 29 10.15 -2.01 5.84
N LEU A 30 8.93 -1.73 5.41
CA LEU A 30 7.81 -2.65 5.57
C LEU A 30 7.81 -3.61 4.38
N GLU A 31 7.73 -4.91 4.64
CA GLU A 31 7.47 -5.90 3.58
C GLU A 31 6.05 -5.69 3.02
N LEU A 32 5.93 -4.88 1.96
CA LEU A 32 4.64 -4.47 1.36
C LEU A 32 3.79 -5.66 0.86
N LYS A 33 4.42 -6.80 0.54
CA LYS A 33 3.73 -8.00 0.04
C LYS A 33 2.67 -8.54 1.01
N LYS A 34 2.92 -8.47 2.32
CA LYS A 34 2.00 -8.98 3.35
C LYS A 34 0.75 -8.11 3.52
N PRO A 35 0.85 -6.78 3.76
CA PRO A 35 -0.31 -5.91 3.86
C PRO A 35 -1.06 -5.78 2.53
N GLU A 36 -0.37 -5.81 1.38
CA GLU A 36 -1.02 -5.78 0.06
C GLU A 36 -1.97 -6.99 -0.15
N ALA A 37 -1.52 -8.20 0.21
CA ALA A 37 -2.35 -9.40 0.12
C ALA A 37 -3.61 -9.31 1.00
N ILE A 38 -3.46 -8.82 2.23
CA ILE A 38 -4.58 -8.64 3.17
C ILE A 38 -5.56 -7.57 2.65
N PHE A 39 -5.03 -6.46 2.14
CA PHE A 39 -5.83 -5.38 1.57
C PHE A 39 -6.62 -5.86 0.35
N ARG A 40 -5.95 -6.52 -0.61
CA ARG A 40 -6.59 -7.13 -1.79
C ARG A 40 -7.73 -8.07 -1.40
N HIS A 41 -7.48 -8.98 -0.45
CA HIS A 41 -8.51 -9.90 0.02
C HIS A 41 -9.74 -9.17 0.59
N LYS A 42 -9.52 -8.17 1.46
CA LYS A 42 -10.62 -7.40 2.06
C LYS A 42 -11.41 -6.58 1.03
N VAL A 43 -10.72 -5.91 0.11
CA VAL A 43 -11.35 -5.08 -0.93
C VAL A 43 -12.19 -5.95 -1.87
N PHE A 44 -11.64 -7.05 -2.36
CA PHE A 44 -12.39 -7.94 -3.26
C PHE A 44 -13.61 -8.56 -2.55
N LYS A 45 -13.48 -8.99 -1.30
CA LYS A 45 -14.61 -9.47 -0.51
C LYS A 45 -15.71 -8.40 -0.35
N MET A 46 -15.32 -7.15 -0.11
CA MET A 46 -16.27 -6.04 0.04
C MET A 46 -16.97 -5.69 -1.29
N LEU A 47 -16.24 -5.68 -2.40
CA LEU A 47 -16.79 -5.39 -3.72
C LEU A 47 -17.72 -6.50 -4.22
N MET A 48 -17.40 -7.77 -3.94
CA MET A 48 -18.32 -8.89 -4.20
C MET A 48 -19.59 -8.78 -3.37
N LYS A 49 -19.48 -8.46 -2.07
CA LYS A 49 -20.66 -8.25 -1.21
C LYS A 49 -21.58 -7.14 -1.73
N LYS A 50 -21.02 -6.12 -2.39
CA LYS A 50 -21.75 -5.02 -3.02
C LYS A 50 -22.24 -5.33 -4.45
N GLY A 51 -21.95 -6.51 -5.00
CA GLY A 51 -22.30 -6.88 -6.37
C GLY A 51 -21.55 -6.08 -7.45
N LYS A 52 -20.44 -5.42 -7.11
CA LYS A 52 -19.69 -4.57 -8.05
C LYS A 52 -18.67 -5.33 -8.90
N ILE A 53 -18.26 -6.52 -8.46
CA ILE A 53 -17.31 -7.38 -9.18
C ILE A 53 -17.72 -8.85 -9.05
N THR A 54 -17.36 -9.66 -10.04
CA THR A 54 -17.57 -11.11 -10.06
C THR A 54 -16.28 -11.87 -9.73
N LYS A 55 -16.40 -13.18 -9.48
CA LYS A 55 -15.23 -14.05 -9.27
C LYS A 55 -14.35 -14.15 -10.52
N GLU A 56 -14.93 -14.13 -11.72
CA GLU A 56 -14.14 -14.12 -12.97
C GLU A 56 -13.29 -12.84 -13.08
N LEU A 57 -13.87 -11.68 -12.73
CA LEU A 57 -13.15 -10.41 -12.77
C LEU A 57 -11.96 -10.41 -11.80
N ILE A 58 -12.13 -11.00 -10.61
CA ILE A 58 -11.04 -11.16 -9.62
C ILE A 58 -9.95 -12.08 -10.16
N ALA A 59 -10.30 -13.20 -10.79
CA ALA A 59 -9.35 -14.12 -11.39
C ALA A 59 -8.52 -13.42 -12.48
N MET A 60 -9.20 -12.68 -13.37
CA MET A 60 -8.56 -11.88 -14.42
C MET A 60 -7.62 -10.82 -13.85
N LEU A 61 -8.05 -10.08 -12.82
CA LEU A 61 -7.22 -9.06 -12.15
C LEU A 61 -6.04 -9.65 -11.38
N SER A 62 -6.18 -10.88 -10.88
CA SER A 62 -5.13 -11.57 -10.14
C SER A 62 -4.09 -12.19 -11.06
N SER A 63 -4.48 -12.57 -12.29
CA SER A 63 -3.57 -13.01 -13.35
C SER A 63 -2.94 -11.84 -14.12
N TRP A 64 -3.47 -10.62 -13.96
CA TRP A 64 -2.92 -9.44 -14.60
C TRP A 64 -1.53 -9.15 -14.05
N ARG A 65 -0.51 -9.54 -14.83
CA ARG A 65 0.88 -9.18 -14.58
C ARG A 65 0.96 -7.66 -14.63
N GLN A 66 1.14 -7.05 -13.45
CA GLN A 66 1.56 -5.65 -13.40
C GLN A 66 2.89 -5.59 -14.18
N PRO A 67 3.02 -4.74 -15.21
CA PRO A 67 4.34 -4.47 -15.76
C PRO A 67 5.19 -4.07 -14.57
N ASP A 68 6.20 -4.88 -14.31
CA ASP A 68 7.20 -4.62 -13.30
C ASP A 68 7.61 -3.14 -13.49
N PHE A 69 7.30 -2.30 -12.50
CA PHE A 69 7.63 -0.87 -12.51
C PHE A 69 9.15 -0.77 -12.47
N THR A 70 9.74 -0.96 -13.65
CA THR A 70 11.16 -0.92 -13.94
C THR A 70 11.29 0.11 -15.05
N GLU A 71 10.92 1.35 -14.74
CA GLU A 71 11.38 2.50 -15.49
C GLU A 71 12.31 3.31 -14.59
N ARG A 72 13.61 3.15 -14.90
CA ARG A 72 14.72 4.10 -14.73
C ARG A 72 15.13 4.49 -13.31
#